data_AF-A0A0L0CDY4-F1
#
_entry.id   AF-A0A0L0CDY4-F1
#
_cell.length_a   1.000
_cell.length_b   1.000
_cell.length_c   1.000
_cell.angle_alpha   90.00
_cell.angle_beta   90.00
_cell.angle_gamma   90.00
#
_symmetry.space_group_name_H-M   'P 1'
#
loop_
_entity.id
_entity.type
_entity.pdbx_description
1 polymer ?
#
loop_
_entity_poly.entity_id
_entity_poly.type
_entity_poly.pdbx_seq_one_letter_code
_entity_poly.pdbx_strand_id
1 'polypeptide(L)'
;MTDIKHPKVMVTGVMADRKPVDLHLFRNYTSASDILGIITPITNRRVPPPDPKDQLVWRAARATGAAPSYFRAFGRFLDGGLIANNPTLDAMTEIHEYNMALRSVGRESEAVPISVVVSLGTGQIPVTELKDIDVFRPESIWDTAKLAYGISTIGNLLVDQATASDGRVVDRARAWCSTIGIPYYRFNPQLSEDIAMDEKNDQKLINMLWCAKAYMYANRNKVIEMVNFLK
;
A
#
# COMPACT_ATOMS: atom_id res chain seq x y z
N MET A 1 14.60 -2.23 -13.67
CA MET A 1 14.06 -1.06 -12.92
C MET A 1 15.18 -0.12 -12.55
N THR A 2 16.37 -0.66 -12.26
CA THR A 2 17.59 0.07 -11.93
C THR A 2 18.13 0.98 -13.04
N ASP A 3 17.61 0.94 -14.26
CA ASP A 3 17.90 1.94 -15.30
C ASP A 3 17.45 3.35 -14.88
N ILE A 4 16.37 3.45 -14.08
CA ILE A 4 15.94 4.70 -13.45
C ILE A 4 16.79 4.93 -12.20
N LYS A 5 17.64 5.96 -12.22
CA LYS A 5 18.57 6.25 -11.10
C LYS A 5 17.99 7.16 -10.02
N HIS A 6 17.09 8.07 -10.40
CA HIS A 6 16.44 8.99 -9.48
C HIS A 6 15.01 9.30 -9.98
N PRO A 7 14.01 9.43 -9.07
CA PRO A 7 14.10 9.18 -7.64
C PRO A 7 14.27 7.68 -7.31
N LYS A 8 14.57 7.36 -6.05
CA LYS A 8 14.43 5.99 -5.54
C LYS A 8 12.94 5.64 -5.52
N VAL A 9 12.60 4.47 -6.06
CA VAL A 9 11.24 3.98 -6.23
C VAL A 9 11.15 2.59 -5.62
N MET A 10 10.09 2.38 -4.84
CA MET A 10 9.66 1.07 -4.39
C MET A 10 8.20 0.85 -4.80
N VAL A 11 7.87 -0.38 -5.17
CA VAL A 11 6.52 -0.81 -5.56
C VAL A 11 6.23 -2.13 -4.85
N THR A 12 5.06 -2.23 -4.23
CA THR A 12 4.67 -3.39 -3.43
C THR A 12 4.07 -4.49 -4.31
N GLY A 13 4.23 -5.75 -3.92
CA GLY A 13 3.56 -6.87 -4.54
C GLY A 13 3.60 -8.08 -3.63
N VAL A 14 2.52 -8.85 -3.59
CA VAL A 14 2.43 -10.00 -2.68
C VAL A 14 2.89 -11.26 -3.40
N MET A 15 3.95 -11.90 -2.90
CA MET A 15 4.35 -13.23 -3.34
C MET A 15 3.41 -14.26 -2.75
N ALA A 16 2.45 -14.69 -3.56
CA ALA A 16 1.42 -15.66 -3.18
C ALA A 16 1.78 -17.10 -3.55
N ASP A 17 2.95 -17.34 -4.15
CA ASP A 17 3.48 -18.66 -4.45
C ASP A 17 4.04 -19.39 -3.21
N ARG A 18 3.76 -18.95 -1.99
CA ARG A 18 4.35 -19.47 -0.76
C ARG A 18 3.42 -19.27 0.43
N LYS A 19 3.67 -20.03 1.51
CA LYS A 19 3.03 -19.86 2.81
C LYS A 19 4.11 -19.86 3.91
N PRO A 20 4.17 -18.84 4.79
CA PRO A 20 3.35 -17.62 4.78
C PRO A 20 3.57 -16.81 3.50
N VAL A 21 2.53 -16.06 3.06
CA VAL A 21 2.67 -15.10 1.95
C VAL A 21 3.64 -14.00 2.37
N ASP A 22 4.31 -13.40 1.40
CA ASP A 22 5.42 -12.48 1.68
C ASP A 22 5.27 -11.20 0.84
N LEU A 23 5.68 -10.06 1.42
CA LEU A 23 5.68 -8.79 0.73
C LEU A 23 6.98 -8.65 -0.05
N HIS A 24 6.88 -8.51 -1.37
CA HIS A 24 8.02 -8.18 -2.23
C HIS A 24 8.02 -6.69 -2.55
N LEU A 25 9.17 -6.05 -2.38
CA LEU A 25 9.40 -4.69 -2.83
C LEU A 25 10.20 -4.72 -4.13
N PHE A 26 9.52 -4.39 -5.24
CA PHE A 26 10.19 -4.06 -6.49
C PHE A 26 10.86 -2.70 -6.32
N ARG A 27 12.18 -2.64 -6.46
CA ARG A 27 12.98 -1.44 -6.17
C ARG A 27 13.95 -1.13 -7.31
N ASN A 28 14.31 0.14 -7.47
CA ASN A 28 15.37 0.57 -8.42
C ASN A 28 16.74 0.80 -7.75
N TYR A 29 16.87 0.46 -6.47
CA TYR A 29 18.10 0.56 -5.67
C TYR A 29 18.42 -0.78 -5.02
N THR A 30 19.66 -0.92 -4.53
CA THR A 30 20.14 -2.10 -3.81
C THR A 30 19.44 -2.24 -2.46
N SER A 31 19.02 -3.46 -2.08
CA SER A 31 18.33 -3.66 -0.80
C SER A 31 19.28 -3.54 0.41
N ALA A 32 18.72 -3.32 1.60
CA ALA A 32 19.49 -3.33 2.84
C ALA A 32 20.24 -4.66 3.05
N SER A 33 19.58 -5.79 2.76
CA SER A 33 20.19 -7.12 2.87
C SER A 33 21.38 -7.29 1.92
N ASP A 34 21.28 -6.80 0.68
CA ASP A 34 22.37 -6.86 -0.29
C ASP A 34 23.54 -5.97 0.14
N ILE A 35 23.28 -4.79 0.69
CA ILE A 35 24.32 -3.89 1.24
C ILE A 35 25.09 -4.57 2.38
N LEU A 36 24.37 -5.27 3.25
CA LEU A 36 24.94 -5.99 4.40
C LEU A 36 25.59 -7.33 4.02
N GLY A 37 25.47 -7.78 2.77
CA GLY A 37 25.93 -9.10 2.35
C GLY A 37 25.18 -10.26 3.02
N ILE A 38 23.94 -10.04 3.45
CA ILE A 38 23.11 -11.08 4.09
C ILE A 38 22.67 -12.07 3.02
N ILE A 39 23.32 -13.23 3.00
CA ILE A 39 22.91 -14.37 2.18
C ILE A 39 21.78 -15.08 2.93
N THR A 40 20.55 -14.96 2.44
CA THR A 40 19.47 -15.76 3.01
C THR A 40 19.66 -17.23 2.58
N PRO A 41 19.80 -18.19 3.51
CA PRO A 41 19.95 -19.59 3.16
C PRO A 41 18.79 -20.07 2.28
N ILE A 42 19.13 -20.74 1.18
CA ILE A 42 18.17 -21.30 0.20
C ILE A 42 17.39 -22.48 0.81
N THR A 43 17.70 -22.87 2.05
CA THR A 43 17.38 -24.16 2.66
C THR A 43 15.89 -24.48 2.81
N ASN A 44 14.96 -23.56 2.50
CA ASN A 44 13.52 -23.85 2.39
C ASN A 44 12.75 -22.91 1.42
N ARG A 45 13.43 -22.14 0.55
CA ARG A 45 12.78 -21.11 -0.28
C ARG A 45 12.66 -21.55 -1.73
N ARG A 46 11.44 -21.48 -2.28
CA ARG A 46 11.21 -21.42 -3.74
C ARG A 46 12.09 -20.31 -4.33
N VAL A 47 12.52 -20.49 -5.59
CA VAL A 47 13.43 -19.61 -6.35
C VAL A 47 13.18 -18.14 -6.01
N PRO A 48 14.20 -17.39 -5.52
CA PRO A 48 14.02 -15.99 -5.17
C PRO A 48 13.55 -15.17 -6.39
N PRO A 49 12.88 -14.02 -6.18
CA PRO A 49 12.61 -13.10 -7.27
C PRO A 49 13.93 -12.69 -7.95
N PRO A 50 13.92 -12.35 -9.26
CA PRO A 50 15.10 -11.87 -9.95
C PRO A 50 15.72 -10.66 -9.23
N ASP A 51 17.02 -10.44 -9.44
CA ASP A 51 17.71 -9.24 -8.97
C ASP A 51 16.98 -7.97 -9.48
N PRO A 52 16.90 -6.88 -8.69
CA PRO A 52 16.33 -5.61 -9.13
C PRO A 52 16.74 -5.13 -10.54
N LYS A 53 17.96 -5.46 -10.99
CA LYS A 53 18.43 -5.14 -12.35
C LYS A 53 17.67 -5.89 -13.45
N ASP A 54 17.21 -7.10 -13.16
CA ASP A 54 16.51 -7.99 -14.08
C ASP A 54 14.97 -7.82 -14.00
N GLN A 55 14.49 -7.02 -13.04
CA GLN A 55 13.08 -6.70 -12.89
C GLN A 55 12.68 -5.54 -13.82
N LEU A 56 11.84 -5.79 -14.82
CA LEU A 56 11.36 -4.75 -15.74
C LEU A 56 10.27 -3.88 -15.10
N VAL A 57 10.24 -2.58 -15.42
CA VAL A 57 9.27 -1.61 -14.86
C VAL A 57 7.83 -2.06 -15.10
N TRP A 58 7.49 -2.47 -16.33
CA TRP A 58 6.14 -2.92 -16.66
C TRP A 58 5.72 -4.20 -15.92
N ARG A 59 6.69 -5.06 -15.56
CA ARG A 59 6.44 -6.29 -14.79
C ARG A 59 6.09 -5.95 -13.35
N ALA A 60 6.82 -5.01 -12.75
CA ALA A 60 6.50 -4.49 -11.42
C ALA A 60 5.11 -3.81 -11.41
N ALA A 61 4.84 -2.95 -12.40
CA ALA A 61 3.54 -2.28 -12.55
C ALA A 61 2.37 -3.28 -12.72
N ARG A 62 2.56 -4.35 -13.49
CA ARG A 62 1.56 -5.41 -13.64
C ARG A 62 1.40 -6.26 -12.38
N ALA A 63 2.49 -6.54 -11.67
CA ALA A 63 2.46 -7.31 -10.43
C ALA A 63 1.70 -6.58 -9.32
N THR A 64 2.02 -5.29 -9.10
CA THR A 64 1.43 -4.50 -8.01
C THR A 64 -0.06 -4.28 -8.15
N GLY A 65 -0.60 -4.27 -9.37
CA GLY A 65 -2.03 -4.05 -9.64
C GLY A 65 -2.80 -5.34 -9.95
N ALA A 66 -2.23 -6.51 -9.67
CA ALA A 66 -2.88 -7.80 -9.92
C ALA A 66 -3.93 -8.12 -8.83
N ALA A 67 -4.92 -7.23 -8.67
CA ALA A 67 -5.99 -7.32 -7.69
C ALA A 67 -6.78 -8.63 -7.87
N PRO A 68 -6.89 -9.48 -6.83
CA PRO A 68 -7.79 -10.63 -6.86
C PRO A 68 -9.21 -10.19 -7.20
N SER A 69 -9.99 -11.08 -7.81
CA SER A 69 -11.31 -10.84 -8.42
C SER A 69 -11.34 -9.95 -9.68
N TYR A 70 -10.41 -9.00 -9.85
CA TYR A 70 -10.34 -8.14 -11.05
C TYR A 70 -9.36 -8.67 -12.09
N PHE A 71 -8.18 -9.11 -11.66
CA PHE A 71 -7.11 -9.56 -12.53
C PHE A 71 -6.57 -10.94 -12.12
N ARG A 72 -6.04 -11.68 -13.10
CA ARG A 72 -5.29 -12.90 -12.83
C ARG A 72 -3.93 -12.55 -12.22
N ALA A 73 -3.43 -13.40 -11.34
CA ALA A 73 -2.09 -13.30 -10.79
C ALA A 73 -1.03 -13.13 -11.89
N PHE A 74 -0.03 -12.31 -11.64
CA PHE A 74 1.09 -12.12 -12.55
C PHE A 74 2.27 -13.01 -12.15
N GLY A 75 2.31 -14.21 -12.73
CA GLY A 75 3.28 -15.23 -12.35
C GLY A 75 3.03 -15.66 -10.89
N ARG A 76 3.93 -15.25 -9.99
CA ARG A 76 3.87 -15.54 -8.55
C ARG A 76 3.29 -14.41 -7.70
N PHE A 77 2.97 -13.27 -8.34
CA PHE A 77 2.58 -12.04 -7.64
C PHE A 77 1.07 -11.79 -7.71
N LEU A 78 0.54 -11.33 -6.59
CA LEU A 78 -0.76 -10.66 -6.44
C LEU A 78 -0.54 -9.19 -6.09
N ASP A 79 -1.63 -8.43 -6.13
CA ASP A 79 -1.67 -7.02 -5.74
C ASP A 79 -0.99 -6.72 -4.41
N GLY A 80 -0.23 -5.63 -4.37
CA GLY A 80 0.41 -5.14 -3.16
C GLY A 80 -0.59 -4.74 -2.08
N GLY A 81 -1.82 -4.41 -2.47
CA GLY A 81 -2.94 -4.02 -1.62
C GLY A 81 -3.36 -5.07 -0.60
N LEU A 82 -3.04 -6.35 -0.82
CA LEU A 82 -3.36 -7.41 0.15
C LEU A 82 -2.53 -7.36 1.45
N ILE A 83 -1.38 -6.65 1.44
CA ILE A 83 -0.52 -6.48 2.61
C ILE A 83 -0.24 -5.00 2.89
N ALA A 84 0.10 -4.24 1.84
CA ALA A 84 0.60 -2.88 1.93
C ALA A 84 -0.16 -1.94 0.98
N ASN A 85 -1.49 -1.85 1.13
CA ASN A 85 -2.33 -0.96 0.31
C ASN A 85 -2.06 0.53 0.56
N ASN A 86 -1.63 0.85 1.79
CA ASN A 86 -1.01 2.13 2.09
C ASN A 86 0.46 1.88 2.46
N PRO A 87 1.40 2.03 1.52
CA PRO A 87 2.80 1.63 1.72
C PRO A 87 3.58 2.60 2.59
N THR A 88 2.94 3.54 3.30
CA THR A 88 3.63 4.57 4.09
C THR A 88 4.54 3.94 5.16
N LEU A 89 4.01 3.01 5.96
CA LEU A 89 4.79 2.38 7.03
C LEU A 89 5.88 1.45 6.47
N ASP A 90 5.56 0.70 5.41
CA ASP A 90 6.53 -0.15 4.72
C ASP A 90 7.67 0.68 4.11
N ALA A 91 7.35 1.83 3.50
CA ALA A 91 8.34 2.74 2.94
C ALA A 91 9.21 3.38 4.04
N MET A 92 8.62 3.80 5.16
CA MET A 92 9.39 4.32 6.29
C MET A 92 10.34 3.25 6.86
N THR A 93 9.87 2.01 6.96
CA THR A 93 10.68 0.86 7.38
C THR A 93 11.83 0.61 6.41
N GLU A 94 11.55 0.49 5.10
CA GLU A 94 12.57 0.26 4.07
C GLU A 94 13.62 1.40 4.04
N ILE A 95 13.19 2.67 4.18
CA ILE A 95 14.12 3.81 4.25
C ILE A 95 15.00 3.72 5.49
N HIS A 96 14.43 3.36 6.64
CA HIS A 96 15.18 3.20 7.88
C HIS A 96 16.22 2.07 7.76
N GLU A 97 15.80 0.89 7.32
CA GLU A 97 16.69 -0.27 7.12
C GLU A 97 17.78 0.01 6.10
N TYR A 98 17.44 0.66 4.99
CA TYR A 98 18.41 1.07 3.96
C TYR A 98 19.46 2.04 4.53
N ASN A 99 19.04 3.05 5.27
CA ASN A 99 19.94 4.01 5.90
C ASN A 99 20.82 3.36 6.99
N MET A 100 20.26 2.42 7.77
CA MET A 100 21.01 1.63 8.75
C MET A 100 22.08 0.76 8.08
N ALA A 101 21.72 0.08 7.00
CA ALA A 101 22.66 -0.72 6.22
C ALA A 101 23.82 0.13 5.69
N LEU A 102 23.53 1.30 5.09
CA LEU A 102 24.56 2.22 4.62
C LEU A 102 25.52 2.67 5.72
N ARG A 103 24.99 3.07 6.89
CA ARG A 103 25.80 3.48 8.04
C ARG A 103 26.71 2.35 8.53
N SER A 104 26.18 1.13 8.60
CA SER A 104 26.94 -0.04 9.09
C SER A 104 28.15 -0.41 8.21
N VAL A 105 28.10 -0.10 6.92
CA VAL A 105 29.20 -0.36 5.96
C VAL A 105 30.06 0.88 5.70
N GLY A 106 29.97 1.91 6.54
CA GLY A 106 30.76 3.14 6.43
C GLY A 106 30.33 4.10 5.31
N ARG A 107 29.13 3.92 4.74
CA ARG A 107 28.56 4.76 3.67
C ARG A 107 27.55 5.78 4.22
N GLU A 108 27.82 6.35 5.38
CA GLU A 108 26.90 7.27 6.08
C GLU A 108 26.55 8.51 5.24
N SER A 109 27.47 9.00 4.41
CA SER A 109 27.23 10.15 3.52
C SER A 109 26.13 9.93 2.48
N GLU A 110 25.75 8.67 2.21
CA GLU A 110 24.66 8.32 1.29
C GLU A 110 23.30 8.14 2.00
N ALA A 111 23.30 8.09 3.34
CA ALA A 111 22.10 7.90 4.13
C ALA A 111 21.32 9.23 4.22
N VAL A 112 20.07 9.22 3.77
CA VAL A 112 19.21 10.40 3.75
C VAL A 112 18.04 10.17 4.70
N PRO A 113 18.01 10.81 5.89
CA PRO A 113 16.89 10.70 6.80
C PRO A 113 15.63 11.32 6.17
N ILE A 114 14.47 10.80 6.54
CA ILE A 114 13.18 11.34 6.11
C ILE A 114 13.01 12.71 6.75
N SER A 115 12.66 13.73 5.96
CA SER A 115 12.35 15.07 6.45
C SER A 115 10.85 15.39 6.42
N VAL A 116 10.09 14.72 5.55
CA VAL A 116 8.64 14.88 5.39
C VAL A 116 8.06 13.62 4.76
N VAL A 117 6.83 13.27 5.12
CA VAL A 117 6.08 12.19 4.48
C VAL A 117 4.78 12.74 3.90
N VAL A 118 4.56 12.48 2.62
CA VAL A 118 3.31 12.82 1.91
C VAL A 118 2.64 11.54 1.43
N SER A 119 1.46 11.24 1.96
CA SER A 119 0.65 10.08 1.60
C SER A 119 -0.59 10.54 0.84
N LEU A 120 -0.80 9.97 -0.35
CA LEU A 120 -1.94 10.30 -1.22
C LEU A 120 -2.89 9.09 -1.25
N GLY A 121 -4.16 9.33 -0.96
CA GLY A 121 -5.22 8.34 -1.11
C GLY A 121 -5.98 8.50 -2.43
N THR A 122 -6.72 7.47 -2.81
CA THR A 122 -7.50 7.40 -4.06
C THR A 122 -8.96 7.83 -3.90
N GLY A 123 -9.33 8.37 -2.74
CA GLY A 123 -10.68 8.75 -2.36
C GLY A 123 -11.13 8.05 -1.07
N GLN A 124 -12.04 8.70 -0.34
CA GLN A 124 -12.81 8.10 0.75
C GLN A 124 -14.27 8.01 0.32
N ILE A 125 -14.85 6.83 0.34
CA ILE A 125 -16.27 6.65 0.03
C ILE A 125 -17.14 7.22 1.18
N PRO A 126 -18.39 7.63 0.91
CA PRO A 126 -19.31 8.03 1.97
C PRO A 126 -19.53 6.89 2.97
N VAL A 127 -19.61 7.21 4.26
CA VAL A 127 -19.95 6.21 5.29
C VAL A 127 -21.40 5.78 5.08
N THR A 128 -21.61 4.48 4.91
CA THR A 128 -22.93 3.86 4.80
C THR A 128 -23.21 3.00 6.04
N GLU A 129 -24.45 2.98 6.50
CA GLU A 129 -24.85 2.11 7.59
C GLU A 129 -24.95 0.66 7.09
N LEU A 130 -24.15 -0.23 7.68
CA LEU A 130 -24.32 -1.68 7.50
C LEU A 130 -25.42 -2.14 8.46
N LYS A 131 -26.48 -2.75 7.93
CA LYS A 131 -27.53 -3.37 8.73
C LYS A 131 -26.99 -4.65 9.39
N ASP A 132 -27.09 -4.71 10.72
CA ASP A 132 -26.95 -5.88 11.59
C ASP A 132 -25.87 -6.92 11.20
N ILE A 133 -24.64 -6.72 11.67
CA ILE A 133 -23.60 -7.76 11.64
C ILE A 133 -23.78 -8.63 12.90
N ASP A 134 -24.84 -9.45 12.92
CA ASP A 134 -25.06 -10.40 14.01
C ASP A 134 -24.49 -11.77 13.62
N VAL A 135 -23.31 -12.10 14.12
CA VAL A 135 -22.64 -13.39 13.87
C VAL A 135 -23.00 -14.36 14.99
N PHE A 136 -24.27 -14.76 15.07
CA PHE A 136 -24.66 -15.93 15.86
C PHE A 136 -24.50 -17.20 15.02
N ARG A 137 -23.91 -18.24 15.62
CA ARG A 137 -23.85 -19.59 15.06
C ARG A 137 -25.24 -20.24 15.29
N PRO A 138 -26.09 -20.40 14.26
CA PRO A 138 -27.48 -20.79 14.51
C PRO A 138 -27.64 -22.31 14.58
N GLU A 139 -28.55 -22.78 15.43
CA GLU A 139 -28.81 -24.20 15.68
C GLU A 139 -29.77 -24.86 14.65
N SER A 140 -30.21 -24.15 13.59
CA SER A 140 -31.28 -24.61 12.67
C SER A 140 -30.99 -24.40 11.18
N ILE A 141 -31.66 -25.21 10.34
CA ILE A 141 -31.44 -25.35 8.89
C ILE A 141 -32.00 -24.18 8.07
N TRP A 142 -33.00 -23.43 8.58
CA TRP A 142 -33.49 -22.20 7.92
C TRP A 142 -32.46 -21.05 7.94
N ASP A 143 -31.42 -21.18 8.74
CA ASP A 143 -30.34 -20.20 8.85
C ASP A 143 -29.25 -20.35 7.79
N THR A 144 -29.31 -21.33 6.88
CA THR A 144 -28.26 -21.52 5.85
C THR A 144 -28.18 -20.39 4.82
N ALA A 145 -29.30 -19.75 4.46
CA ALA A 145 -29.30 -18.59 3.56
C ALA A 145 -28.72 -17.34 4.26
N LYS A 146 -29.10 -17.13 5.54
CA LYS A 146 -28.51 -16.09 6.39
C LYS A 146 -27.01 -16.35 6.66
N LEU A 147 -26.60 -17.62 6.75
CA LEU A 147 -25.21 -18.05 6.91
C LEU A 147 -24.41 -17.78 5.63
N ALA A 148 -24.93 -18.09 4.43
CA ALA A 148 -24.24 -17.80 3.18
C ALA A 148 -24.03 -16.28 2.99
N TYR A 149 -25.07 -15.49 3.28
CA TYR A 149 -24.98 -14.03 3.28
C TYR A 149 -23.99 -13.53 4.34
N GLY A 150 -24.08 -14.02 5.58
CA GLY A 150 -23.17 -13.66 6.68
C GLY A 150 -21.70 -14.04 6.44
N ILE A 151 -21.43 -15.22 5.87
CA ILE A 151 -20.07 -15.65 5.48
C ILE A 151 -19.52 -14.75 4.37
N SER A 152 -20.35 -14.36 3.39
CA SER A 152 -19.93 -13.43 2.34
C SER A 152 -19.63 -12.03 2.87
N THR A 153 -20.43 -11.53 3.83
CA THR A 153 -20.20 -10.25 4.49
C THR A 153 -18.92 -10.27 5.34
N ILE A 154 -18.67 -11.34 6.10
CA ILE A 154 -17.42 -11.52 6.86
C ILE A 154 -16.22 -11.61 5.91
N GLY A 155 -16.35 -12.34 4.81
CA GLY A 155 -15.31 -12.44 3.78
C GLY A 155 -14.94 -11.08 3.20
N ASN A 156 -15.95 -10.28 2.83
CA ASN A 156 -15.75 -8.91 2.34
C ASN A 156 -15.12 -8.02 3.41
N LEU A 157 -15.59 -8.07 4.66
CA LEU A 157 -15.00 -7.31 5.76
C LEU A 157 -13.53 -7.68 6.01
N LEU A 158 -13.18 -8.97 5.91
CA LEU A 158 -11.79 -9.42 6.03
C LEU A 158 -10.92 -8.89 4.89
N VAL A 159 -11.45 -8.87 3.66
CA VAL A 159 -10.76 -8.27 2.51
C VAL A 159 -10.61 -6.77 2.73
N ASP A 160 -11.67 -6.05 3.10
CA ASP A 160 -11.65 -4.60 3.35
C ASP A 160 -10.62 -4.22 4.42
N GLN A 161 -10.52 -5.01 5.49
CA GLN A 161 -9.50 -4.81 6.53
C GLN A 161 -8.09 -5.14 6.04
N ALA A 162 -7.92 -6.23 5.28
CA ALA A 162 -6.62 -6.60 4.72
C ALA A 162 -6.11 -5.56 3.71
N THR A 163 -7.04 -4.95 2.96
CA THR A 163 -6.75 -3.91 1.98
C THR A 163 -7.01 -2.50 2.53
N ALA A 164 -7.03 -2.31 3.85
CA ALA A 164 -7.28 -1.00 4.44
C ALA A 164 -6.15 -0.02 4.07
N SER A 165 -6.51 1.08 3.40
CA SER A 165 -5.56 2.14 3.00
C SER A 165 -5.74 3.44 3.78
N ASP A 166 -6.79 3.53 4.61
CA ASP A 166 -7.10 4.66 5.47
C ASP A 166 -7.48 4.21 6.90
N GLY A 167 -7.75 5.15 7.80
CA GLY A 167 -8.02 4.88 9.20
C GLY A 167 -6.74 4.59 10.00
N ARG A 168 -6.71 3.46 10.72
CA ARG A 168 -5.61 3.17 11.68
C ARG A 168 -4.23 3.07 11.03
N VAL A 169 -4.13 2.69 9.76
CA VAL A 169 -2.84 2.67 9.05
C VAL A 169 -2.25 4.08 8.89
N VAL A 170 -3.10 5.07 8.66
CA VAL A 170 -2.74 6.49 8.57
C VAL A 170 -2.40 7.04 9.97
N ASP A 171 -3.17 6.69 10.99
CA ASP A 171 -2.89 7.13 12.37
C ASP A 171 -1.56 6.61 12.89
N ARG A 172 -1.24 5.34 12.62
CA ARG A 172 0.06 4.74 12.96
C ARG A 172 1.19 5.48 12.26
N ALA A 173 1.07 5.72 10.96
CA ALA A 173 2.09 6.44 10.19
C ALA A 173 2.29 7.87 10.73
N ARG A 174 1.21 8.59 11.01
CA ARG A 174 1.25 9.94 11.59
C ARG A 174 1.95 9.94 12.95
N ALA A 175 1.59 8.99 13.83
CA ALA A 175 2.20 8.87 15.15
C ALA A 175 3.71 8.60 15.04
N TRP A 176 4.14 7.68 14.18
CA TRP A 176 5.57 7.40 13.96
C TRP A 176 6.32 8.57 13.31
N CYS A 177 5.71 9.32 12.41
CA CYS A 177 6.31 10.57 11.93
C CYS A 177 6.51 11.57 13.07
N SER A 178 5.53 11.69 13.97
CA SER A 178 5.62 12.56 15.14
C SER A 178 6.72 12.13 16.11
N THR A 179 7.00 10.83 16.29
CA THR A 179 8.06 10.38 17.20
C THR A 179 9.46 10.76 16.71
N ILE A 180 9.66 10.85 15.39
CA ILE A 180 10.93 11.29 14.79
C ILE A 180 10.94 12.78 14.41
N GLY A 181 9.92 13.54 14.81
CA GLY A 181 9.87 14.99 14.66
C GLY A 181 9.65 15.48 13.23
N ILE A 182 9.01 14.69 12.36
CA ILE A 182 8.77 15.08 10.96
C ILE A 182 7.27 15.28 10.67
N PRO A 183 6.92 16.21 9.76
CA PRO A 183 5.54 16.40 9.36
C PRO A 183 5.02 15.25 8.48
N TYR A 184 3.76 14.88 8.72
CA TYR A 184 3.03 13.88 7.94
C TYR A 184 1.78 14.50 7.29
N TYR A 185 1.76 14.51 5.95
CA TYR A 185 0.63 15.02 5.17
C TYR A 185 -0.12 13.89 4.49
N ARG A 186 -1.35 13.64 4.93
CA ARG A 186 -2.33 12.79 4.21
C ARG A 186 -3.28 13.67 3.41
N PHE A 187 -3.40 13.41 2.11
CA PHE A 187 -4.42 13.97 1.24
C PHE A 187 -5.27 12.83 0.69
N ASN A 188 -6.55 12.82 1.04
CA ASN A 188 -7.50 11.83 0.55
C ASN A 188 -8.88 12.50 0.45
N PRO A 189 -9.40 12.77 -0.76
CA PRO A 189 -10.65 13.51 -0.93
C PRO A 189 -11.86 12.64 -0.56
N GLN A 190 -12.83 13.24 0.13
CA GLN A 190 -14.15 12.62 0.29
C GLN A 190 -14.84 12.58 -1.08
N LEU A 191 -15.22 11.38 -1.50
CA LEU A 191 -15.99 11.15 -2.72
C LEU A 191 -17.48 11.35 -2.46
N SER A 192 -18.21 11.65 -3.53
CA SER A 192 -19.66 11.89 -3.53
C SER A 192 -20.47 10.60 -3.45
N GLU A 193 -19.93 9.49 -3.93
CA GLU A 193 -20.55 8.17 -3.95
C GLU A 193 -19.48 7.08 -3.82
N ASP A 194 -19.91 5.83 -3.61
CA ASP A 194 -19.03 4.66 -3.66
C ASP A 194 -18.70 4.33 -5.12
N ILE A 195 -17.41 4.32 -5.46
CA ILE A 195 -16.92 4.16 -6.83
C ILE A 195 -16.04 2.92 -6.89
N ALA A 196 -16.50 1.95 -7.68
CA ALA A 196 -15.78 0.71 -7.90
C ALA A 196 -14.41 0.94 -8.56
N MET A 197 -13.45 0.08 -8.24
CA MET A 197 -12.08 0.18 -8.74
C MET A 197 -11.97 0.03 -10.26
N ASP A 198 -12.91 -0.65 -10.90
CA ASP A 198 -12.98 -0.87 -12.34
C ASP A 198 -13.99 0.05 -13.06
N GLU A 199 -14.39 1.16 -12.42
CA GLU A 199 -15.29 2.16 -13.01
C GLU A 199 -14.72 2.74 -14.32
N LYS A 200 -15.58 2.86 -15.33
CA LYS A 200 -15.25 3.32 -16.68
C LYS A 200 -16.17 4.42 -17.19
N ASN A 201 -17.17 4.80 -16.40
CA ASN A 201 -18.09 5.86 -16.74
C ASN A 201 -17.42 7.23 -16.53
N ASP A 202 -17.14 7.91 -17.65
CA ASP A 202 -16.50 9.22 -17.65
C ASP A 202 -17.22 10.24 -16.76
N GLN A 203 -18.56 10.23 -16.68
CA GLN A 203 -19.30 11.17 -15.85
C GLN A 203 -18.96 11.02 -14.37
N LYS A 204 -18.83 9.78 -13.89
CA LYS A 204 -18.43 9.48 -12.51
C LYS A 204 -16.96 9.85 -12.28
N LEU A 205 -16.08 9.50 -13.22
CA LEU A 205 -14.65 9.83 -13.14
C LEU A 205 -14.42 11.36 -13.14
N ILE A 206 -15.15 12.11 -13.96
CA ILE A 206 -15.11 13.57 -13.96
C ILE A 206 -15.58 14.13 -12.61
N ASN A 207 -16.62 13.55 -12.01
CA ASN A 207 -17.07 13.94 -10.68
C ASN A 207 -16.01 13.65 -9.60
N MET A 208 -15.28 12.52 -9.69
CA MET A 208 -14.13 12.24 -8.81
C MET A 208 -13.05 13.31 -8.92
N LEU A 209 -12.70 13.71 -10.16
CA LEU A 209 -11.72 14.77 -10.40
C LEU A 209 -12.19 16.10 -9.81
N TRP A 210 -13.48 16.40 -9.92
CA TRP A 210 -14.09 17.58 -9.29
C TRP A 210 -13.98 17.52 -7.76
N CYS A 211 -14.35 16.41 -7.13
CA CYS A 211 -14.20 16.20 -5.68
C CYS A 211 -12.75 16.40 -5.23
N ALA A 212 -11.78 15.83 -5.95
CA ALA A 212 -10.37 16.00 -5.67
C ALA A 212 -9.93 17.48 -5.78
N LYS A 213 -10.35 18.18 -6.85
CA LYS A 213 -10.04 19.61 -7.04
C LYS A 213 -10.64 20.49 -5.94
N ALA A 214 -11.91 20.27 -5.60
CA ALA A 214 -12.60 20.99 -4.53
C ALA A 214 -11.92 20.74 -3.17
N TYR A 215 -11.55 19.49 -2.88
CA TYR A 215 -10.80 19.12 -1.68
C TYR A 215 -9.45 19.85 -1.60
N MET A 216 -8.68 19.87 -2.69
CA MET A 216 -7.38 20.57 -2.72
C MET A 216 -7.53 22.08 -2.55
N TYR A 217 -8.59 22.68 -3.10
CA TYR A 217 -8.91 24.09 -2.90
C TYR A 217 -9.25 24.38 -1.43
N ALA A 218 -10.11 23.57 -0.81
CA ALA A 218 -10.47 23.71 0.60
C ALA A 218 -9.27 23.52 1.54
N ASN A 219 -8.30 22.67 1.16
CA ASN A 219 -7.10 22.37 1.93
C ASN A 219 -5.85 23.17 1.48
N ARG A 220 -6.04 24.26 0.72
CA ARG A 220 -4.92 25.00 0.10
C ARG A 220 -3.84 25.45 1.09
N ASN A 221 -4.22 25.84 2.31
CA ASN A 221 -3.28 26.23 3.35
C ASN A 221 -2.35 25.08 3.76
N LYS A 222 -2.91 23.87 3.96
CA LYS A 222 -2.14 22.66 4.26
C LYS A 222 -1.21 22.26 3.12
N VAL A 223 -1.64 22.47 1.86
CA VAL A 223 -0.80 22.23 0.68
C VAL A 223 0.38 23.22 0.65
N ILE A 224 0.14 24.50 0.93
CA ILE A 224 1.20 25.51 0.98
C ILE A 224 2.20 25.20 2.09
N GLU A 225 1.71 24.81 3.28
CA GLU A 225 2.54 24.37 4.39
C GLU A 225 3.45 23.20 3.98
N MET A 226 2.88 22.14 3.40
CA MET A 226 3.63 21.00 2.88
C MET A 226 4.69 21.42 1.84
N VAL A 227 4.34 22.28 0.88
CA VAL A 227 5.29 22.75 -0.15
C VAL A 227 6.48 23.48 0.47
N ASN A 228 6.28 24.20 1.59
CA ASN A 228 7.39 24.87 2.28
C ASN A 228 8.38 23.90 2.94
N PHE A 229 7.98 22.65 3.23
CA PHE A 229 8.88 21.60 3.70
C PHE A 229 9.61 20.85 2.57
N LEU A 230 9.21 21.03 1.31
CA LEU A 230 9.82 20.37 0.14
C LEU A 230 10.90 21.22 -0.56
N LYS A 231 11.12 22.45 -0.08
CA LYS A 231 12.17 23.37 -0.55
C LYS A 231 13.49 23.07 0.14
#